data_AF-A0AAD9DL10-F1
#
_entry.id   AF-A0AAD9DL10-F1
#
_cell.length_a   1.000
_cell.length_b   1.000
_cell.length_c   1.000
_cell.angle_alpha   90.00
_cell.angle_beta   90.00
_cell.angle_gamma   90.00
#
_symmetry.space_group_name_H-M   'P 1'
#
loop_
_entity.id
_entity.type
_entity.pdbx_description
1 polymer ?
#
loop_
_entity_poly.entity_id
_entity_poly.type
_entity_poly.pdbx_seq_one_letter_code
_entity_poly.pdbx_strand_id
1 'polypeptide(L)' 'MELATRMICGYCAKEQPYSNGRPCVGCGGLLTRGNHTSHWEGGLGCRNKTQMSRNDRQKYNSICKTVSNKAKIEKKQKK' A
#
# COMPACT_ATOMS: atom_id res chain seq x y z
N MET A 1 32.68 -5.53 4.51
CA MET A 1 31.61 -5.24 3.54
C MET A 1 31.15 -3.83 3.80
N GLU A 2 31.43 -2.89 2.89
CA GLU A 2 30.99 -1.51 3.03
C GLU A 2 29.55 -1.39 2.49
N LEU A 3 28.68 -0.71 3.23
CA LEU A 3 27.28 -0.50 2.87
C LEU A 3 27.03 0.99 2.71
N ALA A 4 26.24 1.38 1.71
CA ALA A 4 25.83 2.77 1.53
C ALA A 4 25.12 3.30 2.78
N THR A 5 25.68 4.35 3.38
CA THR A 5 25.13 4.96 4.61
C THR A 5 23.99 5.94 4.33
N ARG A 6 23.72 6.25 3.06
CA ARG A 6 22.72 7.23 2.61
C ARG A 6 21.83 6.67 1.50
N MET A 7 20.58 7.13 1.45
CA MET A 7 19.58 6.80 0.43
C MET A 7 18.82 8.06 -0.01
N ILE A 8 18.31 8.06 -1.25
CA ILE A 8 17.41 9.10 -1.76
C ILE A 8 15.97 8.59 -1.67
N CYS A 9 15.06 9.43 -1.15
CA CYS A 9 13.63 9.11 -1.10
C CYS A 9 13.02 9.11 -2.51
N GLY A 10 12.43 7.99 -2.94
CA GLY A 10 11.74 7.91 -4.24
C GLY A 10 10.45 8.74 -4.35
N TYR A 11 9.96 9.34 -3.26
CA TYR A 11 8.73 10.14 -3.26
C TYR A 11 8.98 11.65 -3.30
N CYS A 12 9.92 12.14 -2.47
CA CYS A 12 10.21 13.58 -2.35
C CYS A 12 11.64 13.95 -2.75
N ALA A 13 12.39 13.01 -3.34
CA ALA A 13 13.78 13.18 -3.78
C ALA A 13 14.77 13.64 -2.68
N LYS A 14 14.39 13.57 -1.40
CA LYS A 14 15.22 13.99 -0.29
C LYS A 14 16.27 12.92 0.06
N GLU A 15 17.52 13.35 0.23
CA GLU A 15 18.60 12.51 0.75
C GLU A 15 18.45 12.30 2.26
N GLN A 16 18.59 11.07 2.73
CA GLN A 16 18.46 10.69 4.14
C GLN A 16 19.44 9.56 4.51
N PRO A 17 19.84 9.44 5.79
CA PRO A 17 20.62 8.30 6.25
C PRO A 17 19.85 6.99 6.00
N TYR A 18 20.57 5.96 5.56
CA TYR A 18 19.98 4.65 5.32
C TYR A 18 19.48 4.06 6.64
N SER A 19 18.18 3.78 6.73
CA SER A 19 17.60 3.10 7.88
C SER A 19 16.56 2.10 7.42
N ASN A 20 16.75 0.84 7.81
CA ASN A 20 15.83 -0.24 7.48
C ASN A 20 14.47 -0.01 8.15
N GLY A 21 13.43 0.13 7.32
CA GLY A 21 12.04 0.21 7.79
C GLY A 21 11.63 1.55 8.41
N ARG A 22 12.47 2.60 8.35
CA ARG A 22 12.03 3.95 8.73
C ARG A 22 11.42 4.70 7.53
N PRO A 23 10.28 5.39 7.73
CA PRO A 23 9.70 6.25 6.70
C PRO A 23 10.61 7.46 6.44
N CYS A 24 10.47 8.04 5.25
CA CYS A 24 11.21 9.24 4.90
C CYS A 24 10.95 10.38 5.89
N VAL A 25 12.02 11.01 6.39
CA VAL A 25 11.93 12.16 7.31
C VAL A 25 11.21 13.36 6.68
N GLY A 26 11.25 13.50 5.35
CA GLY A 26 10.60 14.61 4.64
C GLY A 26 9.10 14.39 4.41
N CYS A 27 8.73 13.27 3.79
CA CYS A 27 7.35 13.03 3.33
C CYS A 27 6.59 11.93 4.10
N GLY A 28 7.25 11.24 5.06
CA GLY A 28 6.65 10.10 5.75
C GLY A 28 6.44 8.85 4.88
N GLY A 29 6.81 8.91 3.59
CA GLY A 29 6.69 7.78 2.67
C GLY A 29 7.66 6.66 3.04
N LEU A 30 7.14 5.44 3.19
CA LEU A 30 7.94 4.25 3.45
C LEU A 30 8.47 3.68 2.12
N LEU A 31 9.79 3.69 1.92
CA LEU A 31 10.40 3.15 0.70
C LEU A 31 10.31 1.62 0.63
N THR A 32 10.30 0.97 1.79
CA THR A 32 10.17 -0.48 1.89
C THR A 32 8.69 -0.84 2.02
N ARG A 33 8.21 -1.73 1.13
CA ARG A 33 6.81 -2.17 1.06
C ARG A 33 6.36 -2.81 2.38
N GLY A 34 5.67 -2.06 3.24
CA GLY A 34 5.10 -2.55 4.52
C GLY A 34 3.92 -3.52 4.37
N ASN A 35 3.43 -3.78 3.16
CA ASN A 35 2.32 -4.70 2.92
C ASN A 35 2.80 -5.90 2.08
N HIS A 36 2.99 -7.04 2.76
CA HIS A 36 3.26 -8.37 2.19
C HIS A 36 2.03 -8.99 1.49
N THR A 37 1.33 -8.22 0.65
CA THR A 37 0.34 -8.85 -0.23
C THR A 37 1.05 -9.51 -1.39
N SER A 38 0.78 -10.79 -1.62
CA SER A 38 1.22 -11.53 -2.83
C SER A 38 0.73 -10.88 -4.12
N HIS A 39 -0.28 -10.02 -4.02
CA HIS A 39 -0.88 -9.30 -5.12
C HIS A 39 -0.28 -7.90 -5.26
N TRP A 40 -0.02 -7.48 -6.50
CA TRP A 40 0.37 -6.11 -6.87
C TRP A 40 -0.63 -5.09 -6.30
N GLU A 41 -0.13 -3.99 -5.72
CA GLU A 41 -0.93 -2.94 -5.07
C GLU A 41 -1.99 -3.46 -4.08
N GLY A 42 -1.67 -4.44 -3.24
CA GLY A 42 -2.66 -4.95 -2.27
C GLY A 42 -3.78 -5.78 -2.89
N GLY A 43 -3.67 -6.15 -4.17
CA GLY A 43 -4.74 -6.78 -4.95
C GLY A 43 -5.69 -5.80 -5.63
N LEU A 44 -5.48 -4.49 -5.44
CA LEU A 44 -6.30 -3.43 -6.03
C LEU A 44 -5.87 -3.07 -7.44
N GLY A 45 -4.58 -3.13 -7.78
CA GLY A 45 -4.00 -3.09 -9.14
C GLY A 45 -4.84 -2.42 -10.23
N CYS A 46 -4.99 -3.09 -11.38
CA CYS A 46 -5.89 -2.68 -12.46
C CYS A 46 -7.39 -2.92 -12.15
N ARG A 47 -7.78 -3.24 -10.90
CA ARG A 47 -9.16 -3.61 -10.53
C ARG A 47 -9.98 -2.42 -10.07
N ASN A 48 -10.11 -1.41 -10.92
CA ASN A 48 -11.03 -0.31 -10.67
C ASN A 48 -12.48 -0.74 -10.98
N LYS A 49 -13.28 -1.02 -9.94
CA LYS A 49 -14.69 -1.48 -10.07
C LYS A 49 -15.56 -0.58 -10.95
N THR A 50 -15.27 0.72 -11.02
CA THR A 50 -15.98 1.68 -11.88
C THR A 50 -15.70 1.45 -13.36
N GLN A 51 -14.44 1.13 -13.69
CA GLN A 51 -13.99 0.90 -15.08
C GLN A 51 -14.10 -0.56 -15.52
N MET A 52 -14.22 -1.50 -14.58
CA MET A 52 -14.44 -2.92 -14.90
C MET A 52 -15.77 -3.14 -15.63
N SER A 53 -15.75 -4.03 -16.62
CA SER A 53 -16.96 -4.44 -17.35
C SER A 53 -18.01 -5.04 -16.41
N ARG A 54 -19.29 -4.89 -16.73
CA ARG A 54 -20.38 -5.46 -15.92
C ARG A 54 -20.37 -7.00 -15.90
N ASN A 55 -19.82 -7.62 -16.94
CA ASN A 55 -19.75 -9.09 -17.09
C ASN A 55 -18.50 -9.71 -16.46
N ASP A 56 -17.59 -8.91 -15.90
CA ASP A 56 -16.41 -9.42 -15.23
C ASP A 56 -16.80 -10.13 -13.92
N ARG A 57 -16.49 -11.44 -13.84
CA ARG A 57 -16.76 -12.30 -12.68
C ARG A 57 -16.21 -11.73 -11.36
N GLN A 58 -15.10 -11.00 -11.41
CA GLN A 58 -14.43 -10.46 -10.22
C GLN A 58 -15.01 -9.12 -9.74
N LYS A 59 -15.85 -8.44 -10.53
CA LYS A 59 -16.40 -7.12 -10.18
C LYS A 59 -17.23 -7.14 -8.89
N TYR A 60 -18.05 -8.18 -8.71
CA TYR A 60 -19.01 -8.28 -7.60
C TYR A 60 -18.71 -9.40 -6.59
N ASN A 61 -17.65 -10.20 -6.82
CA ASN A 61 -17.31 -11.40 -6.04
C ASN A 61 -16.97 -11.15 -4.54
N SER A 62 -16.84 -9.88 -4.14
CA SER A 62 -16.46 -9.50 -2.77
C SER A 62 -17.42 -8.52 -2.10
N ILE A 63 -18.59 -8.25 -2.71
CA ILE A 63 -19.57 -7.31 -2.16
C ILE A 63 -20.33 -7.92 -0.97
N CYS A 64 -20.72 -9.19 -1.06
CA CYS A 64 -21.55 -9.83 -0.03
C CYS A 64 -20.75 -10.49 1.09
N LYS A 65 -19.44 -10.20 1.21
CA LYS A 65 -18.63 -10.78 2.29
C LYS A 65 -18.91 -10.05 3.59
N THR A 66 -19.30 -10.79 4.63
CA THR A 66 -19.45 -10.26 5.99
C THR A 66 -18.11 -9.69 6.46
N VAL A 67 -18.05 -8.37 6.65
CA VAL A 67 -16.85 -7.71 7.17
C VAL A 67 -16.92 -7.69 8.69
N SER A 68 -15.87 -8.18 9.35
CA SER A 68 -15.78 -8.15 10.82
C SER A 68 -15.87 -6.73 11.36
N ASN A 69 -16.44 -6.57 12.55
CA ASN A 69 -16.58 -5.24 13.18
C ASN A 69 -15.22 -4.59 13.44
N LYS A 70 -14.18 -5.37 13.77
CA LYS A 70 -12.80 -4.89 13.91
C LYS A 70 -12.29 -4.23 12.62
N ALA A 71 -12.46 -4.89 11.47
CA ALA A 71 -12.02 -4.35 10.18
C ALA A 71 -12.81 -3.09 9.76
N LYS A 72 -14.08 -2.94 10.20
CA LYS A 72 -14.84 -1.70 9.99
C LYS A 72 -14.29 -0.52 10.80
N ILE A 73 -13.88 -0.77 12.05
CA ILE A 73 -13.31 0.24 12.95
C ILE A 73 -11.97 0.74 12.40
N GLU A 74 -11.08 -0.16 11.97
CA GLU A 74 -9.78 0.19 11.40
C GLU A 74 -9.88 1.05 10.13
N LYS A 75 -10.89 0.78 9.28
CA LYS A 75 -11.15 1.60 8.09
C LYS A 75 -11.63 3.01 8.42
N LYS A 76 -12.38 3.19 9.52
CA LYS A 76 -12.89 4.50 9.95
C LYS A 76 -11.80 5.37 10.56
N GLN A 77 -10.79 4.78 11.20
CA GLN A 77 -9.66 5.49 11.80
C GLN A 77 -8.61 5.95 10.78
N LYS A 78 -8.58 5.37 9.58
CA LYS A 78 -7.65 5.71 8.49
C LYS A 78 -8.17 6.80 7.54
N LYS A 79 -9.38 7.31 7.76
CA LYS A 79 -10.01 8.36 6.95
C LYS A 79 -10.01 9.66 7.75
#